data_AF-A0A848ZIK2-F1
#
_entry.id   AF-A0A848ZIK2-F1
#
_cell.length_a   1.000
_cell.length_b   1.000
_cell.length_c   1.000
_cell.angle_alpha   90.00
_cell.angle_beta   90.00
_cell.angle_gamma   90.00
#
_symmetry.space_group_name_H-M   'P 1'
#
loop_
_entity.id
_entity.type
_entity.pdbx_description
1 polymer ?
#
loop_
_entity_poly.entity_id
_entity_poly.type
_entity_poly.pdbx_seq_one_letter_code
_entity_poly.pdbx_strand_id
1 'polypeptide(L)' 'MSQKFQDWVNKRHDYAQEWKERTGGKVVGYLCTYAPAEIFYAADILPVRILGGHKPSSLVEPHIYSSMFCP' A
#
# COMPACT_ATOMS: atom_id res chain seq x y z
N MET A 1 20.72 0.08 -5.38
CA MET A 1 19.36 -0.02 -5.98
C MET A 1 19.33 0.91 -7.18
N SER A 2 18.82 0.48 -8.35
CA SER A 2 18.74 1.38 -9.52
C SER A 2 17.82 2.58 -9.24
N GLN A 3 18.17 3.76 -9.75
CA GLN A 3 17.44 5.02 -9.58
C GLN A 3 15.93 4.85 -9.84
N LYS A 4 15.59 4.12 -10.90
CA LYS A 4 14.20 3.83 -11.28
C LYS A 4 13.39 3.18 -10.18
N PHE A 5 13.97 2.22 -9.44
CA PHE A 5 13.25 1.53 -8.36
C PHE A 5 13.08 2.42 -7.14
N GLN A 6 14.05 3.29 -6.84
CA GLN A 6 13.89 4.26 -5.76
C GLN A 6 12.77 5.25 -6.06
N ASP A 7 12.69 5.74 -7.30
CA ASP A 7 11.65 6.67 -7.71
C ASP A 7 10.26 6.03 -7.56
N TRP A 8 10.09 4.76 -7.96
CA TRP A 8 8.84 4.02 -7.76
C TRP A 8 8.47 3.86 -6.29
N VAL A 9 9.42 3.51 -5.42
CA VAL A 9 9.14 3.36 -3.99
C VAL A 9 8.74 4.71 -3.38
N ASN A 10 9.43 5.78 -3.73
CA ASN A 10 9.18 7.11 -3.18
C ASN A 10 7.85 7.71 -3.68
N LYS A 11 7.51 7.51 -4.96
CA LYS A 11 6.30 8.04 -5.62
C LYS A 11 5.14 7.04 -5.69
N ARG A 12 5.17 5.98 -4.86
CA ARG A 12 4.17 4.90 -4.88
C ARG A 12 2.73 5.38 -4.71
N HIS A 13 2.52 6.46 -3.95
CA HIS A 13 1.18 7.03 -3.75
C HIS A 13 0.72 7.84 -4.96
N ASP A 14 1.63 8.60 -5.57
CA ASP A 14 1.38 9.40 -6.78
C ASP A 14 0.87 8.49 -7.90
N TYR A 15 1.50 7.32 -8.09
CA TYR A 15 1.04 6.34 -9.08
C TYR A 15 -0.41 5.88 -8.86
N ALA A 16 -0.81 5.66 -7.60
CA ALA A 16 -2.17 5.25 -7.27
C ALA A 16 -3.19 6.39 -7.51
N GLN A 17 -2.78 7.65 -7.33
CA GLN A 17 -3.60 8.82 -7.64
C GLN A 17 -3.75 8.96 -9.16
N GLU A 18 -2.64 8.95 -9.90
CA GLU A 18 -2.60 9.00 -11.36
C GLU A 18 -3.40 7.86 -12.00
N TRP A 19 -3.39 6.66 -11.41
CA TRP A 19 -4.23 5.54 -11.85
C TRP A 19 -5.72 5.91 -11.83
N LYS A 20 -6.20 6.48 -10.71
CA LYS A 20 -7.60 6.87 -10.56
C LYS A 20 -7.98 7.96 -11.55
N GLU A 21 -7.10 8.93 -11.77
CA GLU A 21 -7.33 10.03 -12.72
C GLU A 21 -7.35 9.54 -14.17
N ARG A 22 -6.38 8.69 -14.56
CA ARG A 22 -6.23 8.21 -15.94
C ARG A 22 -7.29 7.20 -16.34
N THR A 23 -7.75 6.36 -15.41
CA THR A 23 -8.63 5.23 -15.73
C THR A 23 -10.07 5.40 -15.25
N GLY A 24 -10.32 6.30 -14.28
CA GLY A 24 -11.57 6.33 -13.52
C GLY A 24 -11.78 5.10 -12.63
N GLY A 25 -10.79 4.20 -12.57
CA GLY A 25 -10.85 2.92 -11.88
C GLY A 25 -10.70 3.05 -10.36
N LYS A 26 -10.98 1.95 -9.67
CA LYS A 26 -10.86 1.87 -8.21
C LYS A 26 -9.46 1.37 -7.80
N VAL A 27 -9.09 1.69 -6.57
CA VAL A 27 -7.87 1.22 -5.92
C VAL A 27 -8.26 0.52 -4.63
N VAL A 28 -7.69 -0.67 -4.38
CA VAL A 28 -7.91 -1.43 -3.15
C VAL A 28 -6.59 -1.63 -2.43
N GLY A 29 -6.54 -1.22 -1.17
CA GLY A 29 -5.41 -1.46 -0.27
C GLY A 29 -5.50 -2.83 0.39
N TYR A 30 -4.39 -3.57 0.48
CA TYR A 30 -4.33 -4.85 1.19
C TYR A 30 -3.05 -5.01 2.01
N LEU A 31 -3.12 -5.77 3.10
CA LEU A 31 -2.01 -5.95 4.06
C LEU A 31 -1.27 -7.29 3.89
N CYS A 32 -2.02 -8.37 3.72
CA CYS A 32 -1.48 -9.74 3.74
C CYS A 32 -0.84 -10.13 2.39
N THR A 33 0.18 -10.98 2.41
CA THR A 33 0.76 -11.62 1.21
C THR A 33 -0.24 -12.52 0.47
N TYR A 34 -1.26 -13.02 1.16
CA TYR A 34 -2.24 -13.95 0.62
C TYR A 34 -3.49 -13.24 0.07
N ALA A 35 -3.50 -11.90 0.01
CA ALA A 35 -4.60 -11.20 -0.64
C ALA A 35 -4.69 -11.61 -2.12
N PRO A 36 -5.89 -11.96 -2.63
CA PRO A 36 -6.05 -12.47 -3.99
C PRO A 36 -5.98 -11.33 -5.01
N ALA A 37 -4.76 -10.87 -5.34
CA ALA A 37 -4.51 -9.74 -6.23
C ALA A 37 -5.14 -9.94 -7.62
N GLU A 38 -5.20 -11.20 -8.08
CA GLU A 38 -5.76 -11.62 -9.35
C GLU A 38 -7.25 -11.28 -9.47
N ILE A 39 -8.02 -11.41 -8.38
CA ILE A 39 -9.45 -11.06 -8.38
C ILE A 39 -9.64 -9.56 -8.55
N PHE A 40 -8.79 -8.73 -7.93
CA PHE A 40 -8.85 -7.28 -8.09
C PHE A 40 -8.51 -6.85 -9.51
N TYR A 41 -7.46 -7.43 -10.11
CA TYR A 41 -7.11 -7.17 -11.50
C TYR A 41 -8.23 -7.55 -12.47
N ALA A 42 -8.88 -8.70 -12.26
CA ALA A 42 -10.01 -9.14 -13.09
C ALA A 42 -11.23 -8.19 -13.02
N ALA A 43 -11.31 -7.36 -11.97
CA ALA A 43 -12.36 -6.37 -11.77
C ALA A 43 -11.95 -4.94 -12.16
N ASP A 44 -10.84 -4.77 -12.89
CA ASP A 44 -10.26 -3.46 -13.25
C ASP A 44 -9.95 -2.56 -12.02
N ILE A 45 -9.60 -3.21 -10.90
CA ILE A 45 -9.18 -2.54 -9.67
C ILE A 45 -7.68 -2.67 -9.53
N LEU A 46 -6.99 -1.56 -9.21
CA LEU A 46 -5.57 -1.59 -8.88
C LEU A 46 -5.38 -2.06 -7.43
N PRO A 47 -4.76 -3.24 -7.19
CA PRO A 47 -4.42 -3.66 -5.84
C PRO A 47 -3.11 -3.00 -5.39
N VAL A 48 -3.14 -2.32 -4.24
CA VAL A 48 -1.98 -1.65 -3.64
C VAL A 48 -1.64 -2.32 -2.30
N ARG A 49 -0.43 -2.87 -2.20
CA ARG A 49 0.03 -3.45 -0.95
C ARG A 49 0.42 -2.35 0.04
N ILE A 50 -0.20 -2.38 1.21
CA ILE A 50 0.11 -1.48 2.32
C ILE A 50 1.10 -2.20 3.22
N LEU A 51 2.27 -1.58 3.39
CA LEU A 51 3.32 -2.03 4.31
C LEU A 51 3.52 -0.98 5.39
N GLY A 52 3.88 -1.44 6.59
CA GLY A 52 4.22 -0.58 7.71
C GLY A 52 5.37 0.37 7.38
N GLY A 53 5.38 1.51 8.08
CA GLY A 53 6.43 2.51 7.95
C GLY A 53 7.72 2.14 8.70
N HIS A 54 7.72 1.04 9.48
CA HIS A 54 8.77 0.68 10.42
C HIS A 54 9.09 1.83 11.39
N LYS A 55 8.03 2.48 11.90
CA LYS A 55 8.12 3.63 12.81
C LYS A 55 7.03 3.56 13.87
N PRO A 56 7.31 3.94 15.13
CA PRO A 56 6.29 4.07 16.17
C PRO A 56 5.20 5.05 15.75
N SER A 57 3.96 4.77 16.16
CA SER A 57 2.82 5.63 15.90
C SER A 57 2.01 5.84 17.17
N SER A 58 1.99 7.09 17.66
CA SER A 58 1.19 7.50 18.82
C SER A 58 -0.32 7.36 18.60
N LEU A 59 -0.76 7.31 17.33
CA LEU A 59 -2.17 7.06 16.98
C LEU A 59 -2.57 5.60 17.17
N VAL A 60 -1.61 4.68 17.04
CA VAL A 60 -1.84 3.24 17.05
C VAL A 60 -1.66 2.66 18.46
N GLU A 61 -0.76 3.25 19.25
CA GLU A 61 -0.47 2.88 20.64
C GLU A 61 -1.70 2.68 21.56
N PRO A 62 -2.75 3.52 21.51
CA PRO A 62 -3.94 3.32 22.35
C PRO A 62 -4.76 2.08 21.99
N HIS A 63 -4.56 1.53 20.79
CA HIS A 63 -5.40 0.45 20.24
C HIS A 63 -4.67 -0.90 20.18
N ILE A 64 -3.33 -0.89 20.18
CA ILE A 64 -2.49 -2.09 20.15
C ILE A 64 -1.19 -1.84 20.92
N TYR A 65 -0.77 -2.85 21.68
CA TYR A 65 0.42 -2.77 22.54
C TYR A 65 1.73 -2.72 21.71
N SER A 66 2.18 -1.49 21.43
CA SER A 66 3.24 -1.16 20.46
C SER A 66 4.57 -1.94 20.60
N SER A 67 4.90 -2.43 21.80
CA SER A 67 6.16 -3.16 22.04
C SER A 67 6.15 -4.66 21.69
N MET A 68 5.04 -5.21 21.18
CA MET A 68 4.91 -6.64 20.83
C MET A 68 4.55 -6.93 19.36
N PHE A 69 4.57 -5.93 18.47
CA PHE A 69 4.18 -6.09 17.07
C PHE A 69 5.28 -5.69 16.07
N CYS A 70 5.15 -6.15 14.83
CA CYS A 70 6.01 -5.76 13.73
C CYS A 70 5.76 -4.28 13.38
N PRO A 71 6.75 -3.39 13.50
CA PRO A 71 6.60 -1.96 13.21
C PRO A 71 6.46 -1.64 11.71
#